data_AF-A0A2X2VSS3-F1
#
_entry.id   AF-A0A2X2VSS3-F1
#
_cell.length_a   1.000
_cell.length_b   1.000
_cell.length_c   1.000
_cell.angle_alpha   90.00
_cell.angle_beta   90.00
_cell.angle_gamma   90.00
#
_symmetry.space_group_name_H-M   'P 1'
#
loop_
_entity.id
_entity.type
_entity.pdbx_description
1 polymer ?
#
loop_
_entity_poly.entity_id
_entity_poly.type
_entity_poly.pdbx_seq_one_letter_code
_entity_poly.pdbx_strand_id
1 'polypeptide(L)'
;MPVGANIVGQVNLLNGDNTVILESGSTATDITSGSGKDNFILKNISENESGSLFTSLNGGSGDDTLQLENSSYTLTRADAINGMEHIALANNSVFTLDNVALGLGDDELDGAGTGYTIDGSSQLSIKNTADVTFKSHLAGTGVVAVDTANNHFNFDANNAADGFAGTLALTNSRFELDGLNTQALSNATLQAGNGSITHVGSGEQNIGGLDFKGGTVQFDGVTPGNPTALGTIHAGAMDLSGRGTVQVDSGTVSNDRPQADTHRPILEQDDAQALIKLATSDTAVQGGAGNLVLKDKDGNVISDSITADIAQNGAVVAKGTYDYRLTGGDSDDGLYVSYGLTQVDLLGKDADALILDANGKSGNAADLSARVTGSGDLAFDSQKGQTVTLSNMDNDYSGVTDVRSGNLAMLNDNVLGNTRELKLAGDTGFDMRGHSQTIGKLTAESGSLTDLNGGHLTLTNGGEASGVLTGDGELTVAGGTLNVSGANTGLEGDDHDCSGRDGGAG
;
A
#
# COMPACT_ATOMS: atom_id res chain seq x y z
N MET A 1 7.48 29.89 -22.22
CA MET A 1 8.09 31.05 -21.55
C MET A 1 9.27 30.54 -20.76
N PRO A 2 10.49 31.04 -21.01
CA PRO A 2 11.68 30.57 -20.30
C PRO A 2 11.63 31.00 -18.83
N VAL A 3 12.45 30.34 -18.00
CA VAL A 3 12.66 30.70 -16.58
C VAL A 3 12.88 32.21 -16.42
N GLY A 4 12.11 32.83 -15.52
CA GLY A 4 12.19 34.28 -15.22
C GLY A 4 11.42 35.19 -16.18
N ALA A 5 10.74 34.64 -17.20
CA ALA A 5 9.84 35.42 -18.04
C ALA A 5 8.59 35.86 -17.26
N ASN A 6 8.22 37.14 -17.41
CA ASN A 6 7.04 37.72 -16.75
C ASN A 6 6.19 38.44 -17.80
N ILE A 7 4.94 38.02 -17.93
CA ILE A 7 3.92 38.72 -18.69
C ILE A 7 2.89 39.33 -17.74
N VAL A 8 2.82 40.67 -17.74
CA VAL A 8 1.83 41.43 -16.99
C VAL A 8 0.75 41.94 -17.94
N GLY A 9 -0.51 41.63 -17.64
CA GLY A 9 -1.68 42.01 -18.43
C GLY A 9 -2.32 40.84 -19.20
N GLN A 10 -3.22 41.18 -20.13
CA GLN A 10 -3.99 40.20 -20.89
C GLN A 10 -3.25 39.80 -22.18
N VAL A 11 -3.04 38.50 -22.37
CA VAL A 11 -2.60 37.89 -23.62
C VAL A 11 -3.82 37.30 -24.32
N ASN A 12 -4.04 37.70 -25.58
CA ASN A 12 -5.06 37.10 -26.45
C ASN A 12 -4.38 36.45 -27.65
N LEU A 13 -4.45 35.12 -27.74
CA LEU A 13 -3.76 34.32 -28.77
C LEU A 13 -4.52 34.27 -30.10
N LEU A 14 -5.79 34.71 -30.13
CA LEU A 14 -6.68 34.65 -31.29
C LEU A 14 -6.94 33.21 -31.78
N ASN A 15 -7.69 33.09 -32.88
CA ASN A 15 -8.06 31.79 -33.46
C ASN A 15 -6.85 31.08 -34.09
N GLY A 16 -6.85 29.75 -33.99
CA GLY A 16 -5.82 28.86 -34.51
C GLY A 16 -5.45 27.83 -33.45
N ASP A 17 -4.58 26.89 -33.80
CA ASP A 17 -4.05 25.92 -32.85
C ASP A 17 -2.80 26.54 -32.19
N ASN A 18 -2.95 27.02 -30.96
CA ASN A 18 -1.88 27.68 -30.21
C ASN A 18 -1.23 26.73 -29.20
N THR A 19 0.00 27.05 -28.82
CA THR A 19 0.68 26.34 -27.74
C THR A 19 1.34 27.33 -26.80
N VAL A 20 1.00 27.24 -25.53
CA VAL A 20 1.56 28.03 -24.44
C VAL A 20 2.33 27.09 -23.54
N ILE A 21 3.60 27.39 -23.29
CA ILE A 21 4.41 26.64 -22.33
C ILE A 21 4.75 27.59 -21.17
N LEU A 22 4.39 27.22 -19.95
CA LEU A 22 4.82 27.90 -18.72
C LEU A 22 5.83 27.00 -18.03
N GLU A 23 7.09 27.45 -17.97
CA GLU A 23 8.14 26.76 -17.23
C GLU A 23 8.28 27.34 -15.82
N SER A 24 8.91 26.59 -14.92
CA SER A 24 9.23 27.08 -13.58
C SER A 24 9.96 28.44 -13.63
N GLY A 25 9.58 29.33 -12.72
CA GLY A 25 10.04 30.71 -12.62
C GLY A 25 9.40 31.66 -13.63
N SER A 26 8.50 31.19 -14.50
CA SER A 26 7.70 32.08 -15.35
C SER A 26 6.43 32.58 -14.64
N THR A 27 5.92 33.73 -15.05
CA THR A 27 4.67 34.29 -14.55
C THR A 27 3.87 34.90 -15.70
N ALA A 28 2.55 34.75 -15.64
CA ALA A 28 1.59 35.40 -16.53
C ALA A 28 0.45 36.03 -15.70
N THR A 29 -0.33 36.93 -16.28
CA THR A 29 -1.57 37.39 -15.64
C THR A 29 -2.74 36.63 -16.22
N ASP A 30 -3.22 37.01 -17.41
CA ASP A 30 -4.35 36.37 -18.07
C ASP A 30 -3.92 35.90 -19.45
N ILE A 31 -4.13 34.62 -19.75
CA ILE A 31 -3.92 34.06 -21.08
C ILE A 31 -5.25 33.53 -21.59
N THR A 32 -5.74 34.10 -22.68
CA THR A 32 -6.96 33.68 -23.35
C THR A 32 -6.66 33.30 -24.78
N SER A 33 -7.19 32.16 -25.23
CA SER A 33 -7.15 31.74 -26.62
C SER A 33 -8.51 31.89 -27.30
N GLY A 34 -8.51 31.74 -28.63
CA GLY A 34 -9.67 31.93 -29.50
C GLY A 34 -10.37 30.60 -29.82
N SER A 35 -10.68 30.38 -31.09
CA SER A 35 -11.13 29.07 -31.56
C SER A 35 -9.96 28.19 -32.00
N GLY A 36 -9.92 26.91 -31.65
CA GLY A 36 -8.89 26.00 -32.18
C GLY A 36 -8.70 24.75 -31.35
N LYS A 37 -7.52 24.13 -31.51
CA LYS A 37 -7.00 23.13 -30.57
C LYS A 37 -5.81 23.73 -29.83
N ASP A 38 -6.05 24.32 -28.68
CA ASP A 38 -5.03 25.02 -27.92
C ASP A 38 -4.42 24.13 -26.84
N ASN A 39 -3.10 24.20 -26.67
CA ASN A 39 -2.38 23.41 -25.67
C ASN A 39 -1.61 24.30 -24.69
N PHE A 40 -1.95 24.20 -23.41
CA PHE A 40 -1.30 24.89 -22.30
C PHE A 40 -0.47 23.88 -21.52
N ILE A 41 0.85 24.02 -21.55
CA ILE A 41 1.78 23.08 -20.92
C ILE A 41 2.43 23.75 -19.71
N LEU A 42 2.18 23.20 -18.52
CA LEU A 42 2.91 23.52 -17.30
C LEU A 42 4.08 22.55 -17.19
N LYS A 43 5.31 23.08 -17.13
CA LYS A 43 6.52 22.26 -17.19
C LYS A 43 7.49 22.55 -16.05
N ASN A 44 7.87 21.49 -15.32
CA ASN A 44 8.75 21.56 -14.16
C ASN A 44 8.24 22.47 -13.04
N ILE A 45 6.93 22.76 -12.97
CA ILE A 45 6.36 23.67 -11.97
C ILE A 45 6.47 23.04 -10.59
N SER A 46 6.93 23.82 -9.63
CA SER A 46 6.91 23.45 -8.22
C SER A 46 5.65 23.98 -7.52
N GLU A 47 5.13 23.25 -6.53
CA GLU A 47 3.84 23.56 -5.89
C GLU A 47 3.76 25.00 -5.34
N ASN A 48 4.87 25.51 -4.81
CA ASN A 48 4.99 26.86 -4.26
C ASN A 48 4.82 27.98 -5.32
N GLU A 49 4.84 27.65 -6.61
CA GLU A 49 4.63 28.60 -7.70
C GLU A 49 3.14 28.75 -8.08
N SER A 50 2.27 27.84 -7.60
CA SER A 50 0.86 27.76 -8.01
C SER A 50 0.12 29.10 -7.89
N GLY A 51 0.35 29.84 -6.80
CA GLY A 51 -0.32 31.12 -6.54
C GLY A 51 0.17 32.31 -7.38
N SER A 52 1.27 32.15 -8.12
CA SER A 52 1.90 33.24 -8.90
C SER A 52 2.10 32.92 -10.38
N LEU A 53 1.92 31.66 -10.79
CA LEU A 53 2.21 31.21 -12.16
C LEU A 53 1.31 31.92 -13.18
N PHE A 54 0.01 32.01 -12.90
CA PHE A 54 -0.96 32.80 -13.67
C PHE A 54 -2.13 33.25 -12.79
N THR A 55 -2.87 34.25 -13.26
CA THR A 55 -4.18 34.62 -12.69
C THR A 55 -5.32 33.87 -13.38
N SER A 56 -5.29 33.76 -14.71
CA SER A 56 -6.25 32.95 -15.47
C SER A 56 -5.65 32.32 -16.74
N LEU A 57 -6.05 31.08 -17.02
CA LEU A 57 -5.92 30.42 -18.32
C LEU A 57 -7.32 30.15 -18.87
N ASN A 58 -7.55 30.50 -20.13
CA ASN A 58 -8.80 30.26 -20.82
C ASN A 58 -8.52 29.73 -22.23
N GLY A 59 -8.93 28.50 -22.53
CA GLY A 59 -8.76 27.88 -23.86
C GLY A 59 -9.62 28.54 -24.94
N GLY A 60 -10.71 29.19 -24.54
CA GLY A 60 -11.59 29.89 -25.47
C GLY A 60 -12.71 28.97 -25.93
N SER A 61 -12.73 28.65 -27.21
CA SER A 61 -13.71 27.72 -27.80
C SER A 61 -12.98 26.64 -28.56
N GLY A 62 -13.37 25.38 -28.43
CA GLY A 62 -12.78 24.34 -29.28
C GLY A 62 -12.46 23.05 -28.54
N ASP A 63 -11.22 22.61 -28.66
CA ASP A 63 -10.75 21.34 -28.12
C ASP A 63 -9.36 21.54 -27.52
N ASP A 64 -9.38 22.06 -26.29
CA ASP A 64 -8.26 22.67 -25.60
C ASP A 64 -7.77 21.80 -24.45
N THR A 65 -6.46 21.80 -24.25
CA THR A 65 -5.79 20.93 -23.28
C THR A 65 -4.94 21.73 -22.31
N LEU A 66 -5.07 21.45 -21.02
CA LEU A 66 -4.07 21.77 -20.02
C LEU A 66 -3.24 20.51 -19.70
N GLN A 67 -1.96 20.55 -20.01
CA GLN A 67 -1.01 19.48 -19.78
C GLN A 67 -0.02 19.85 -18.67
N LEU A 68 0.18 18.95 -17.69
CA LEU A 68 1.24 19.05 -16.70
C LEU A 68 2.34 18.04 -17.02
N GLU A 69 3.58 18.50 -17.06
CA GLU A 69 4.77 17.67 -17.24
C GLU A 69 5.75 17.91 -16.08
N ASN A 70 6.02 16.88 -15.28
CA ASN A 70 6.90 16.98 -14.10
C ASN A 70 6.55 18.18 -13.23
N SER A 71 5.25 18.40 -13.02
CA SER A 71 4.73 19.64 -12.44
C SER A 71 3.79 19.34 -11.29
N SER A 72 3.92 20.11 -10.21
CA SER A 72 2.96 20.15 -9.10
C SER A 72 2.25 21.49 -9.10
N TYR A 73 0.92 21.49 -9.25
CA TYR A 73 0.12 22.71 -9.27
C TYR A 73 -1.18 22.54 -8.47
N THR A 74 -1.49 23.53 -7.63
CA THR A 74 -2.69 23.54 -6.79
C THR A 74 -3.67 24.63 -7.23
N LEU A 75 -4.83 24.20 -7.71
CA LEU A 75 -5.96 25.06 -8.09
C LEU A 75 -6.84 25.33 -6.86
N THR A 76 -6.93 26.60 -6.48
CA THR A 76 -7.74 27.07 -5.34
C THR A 76 -8.91 27.97 -5.73
N ARG A 77 -9.01 28.33 -7.03
CA ARG A 77 -10.10 29.13 -7.58
C ARG A 77 -10.62 28.49 -8.86
N ALA A 78 -11.94 28.31 -8.94
CA ALA A 78 -12.59 27.74 -10.12
C ALA A 78 -12.38 28.61 -11.37
N ASP A 79 -12.31 29.93 -11.22
CA ASP A 79 -12.18 30.88 -12.33
C ASP A 79 -10.75 31.01 -12.91
N ALA A 80 -9.77 30.33 -12.33
CA ALA A 80 -8.37 30.43 -12.77
C ALA A 80 -8.06 29.56 -14.00
N ILE A 81 -8.85 28.53 -14.28
CA ILE A 81 -8.72 27.66 -15.47
C ILE A 81 -10.13 27.45 -16.01
N ASN A 82 -10.40 27.86 -17.25
CA ASN A 82 -11.71 27.70 -17.90
C ASN A 82 -11.54 27.31 -19.37
N GLY A 83 -12.61 26.81 -20.01
CA GLY A 83 -12.61 26.46 -21.43
C GLY A 83 -11.52 25.43 -21.77
N MET A 84 -11.44 24.37 -20.97
CA MET A 84 -10.51 23.26 -21.21
C MET A 84 -11.34 21.99 -21.37
N GLU A 85 -11.25 21.33 -22.51
CA GLU A 85 -11.85 20.02 -22.72
C GLU A 85 -11.04 18.93 -22.01
N HIS A 86 -9.72 19.10 -21.95
CA HIS A 86 -8.81 18.06 -21.52
C HIS A 86 -7.81 18.51 -20.44
N ILE A 87 -7.63 17.67 -19.42
CA ILE A 87 -6.54 17.78 -18.46
C ILE A 87 -5.65 16.54 -18.60
N ALA A 88 -4.35 16.73 -18.91
CA ALA A 88 -3.40 15.64 -19.09
C ALA A 88 -2.26 15.72 -18.07
N LEU A 89 -2.08 14.68 -17.25
CA LEU A 89 -1.01 14.61 -16.25
C LEU A 89 0.05 13.60 -16.67
N ALA A 90 1.29 14.06 -16.85
CA ALA A 90 2.40 13.26 -17.31
C ALA A 90 3.69 13.47 -16.49
N ASN A 91 4.56 12.45 -16.47
CA ASN A 91 5.92 12.50 -15.93
C ASN A 91 5.98 12.96 -14.46
N ASN A 92 5.40 12.22 -13.52
CA ASN A 92 5.39 12.53 -12.08
C ASN A 92 4.66 13.86 -11.75
N SER A 93 3.59 14.18 -12.48
CA SER A 93 2.82 15.40 -12.22
C SER A 93 1.78 15.21 -11.12
N VAL A 94 1.53 16.28 -10.35
CA VAL A 94 0.45 16.34 -9.35
C VAL A 94 -0.41 17.56 -9.63
N PHE A 95 -1.69 17.35 -9.94
CA PHE A 95 -2.67 18.42 -10.04
C PHE A 95 -3.62 18.35 -8.86
N THR A 96 -3.67 19.39 -8.04
CA THR A 96 -4.53 19.43 -6.84
C THR A 96 -5.71 20.36 -7.07
N LEU A 97 -6.94 19.83 -6.96
CA LEU A 97 -8.17 20.59 -6.84
C LEU A 97 -8.44 20.81 -5.34
N ASP A 98 -8.18 22.01 -4.82
CA ASP A 98 -8.35 22.33 -3.39
C ASP A 98 -9.62 23.17 -3.17
N ASN A 99 -10.67 22.51 -2.68
CA ASN A 99 -12.02 23.06 -2.50
C ASN A 99 -12.60 23.69 -3.78
N VAL A 100 -12.20 23.16 -4.93
CA VAL A 100 -12.66 23.56 -6.26
C VAL A 100 -13.28 22.38 -6.98
N ALA A 101 -14.43 22.62 -7.63
CA ALA A 101 -14.94 21.75 -8.68
C ALA A 101 -14.60 22.40 -10.02
N LEU A 102 -13.71 21.78 -10.79
CA LEU A 102 -13.31 22.26 -12.12
C LEU A 102 -14.18 21.56 -13.16
N GLY A 103 -15.18 22.26 -13.69
CA GLY A 103 -15.97 21.78 -14.83
C GLY A 103 -15.15 21.91 -16.11
N LEU A 104 -15.18 20.87 -16.94
CA LEU A 104 -14.49 20.86 -18.23
C LEU A 104 -15.45 21.20 -19.39
N GLY A 105 -14.85 21.63 -20.50
CA GLY A 105 -15.53 22.10 -21.70
C GLY A 105 -15.80 23.61 -21.71
N ASP A 106 -16.08 24.16 -22.90
CA ASP A 106 -16.52 25.54 -23.11
C ASP A 106 -17.69 25.99 -22.22
N ASP A 107 -18.60 25.08 -21.89
CA ASP A 107 -19.79 25.34 -21.05
C ASP A 107 -19.62 24.91 -19.58
N GLU A 108 -18.46 24.35 -19.23
CA GLU A 108 -18.12 23.82 -17.91
C GLU A 108 -19.08 22.72 -17.43
N LEU A 109 -19.74 22.00 -18.35
CA LEU A 109 -20.74 20.98 -18.02
C LEU A 109 -20.21 19.55 -18.06
N ASP A 110 -18.90 19.35 -18.25
CA ASP A 110 -18.29 18.02 -18.33
C ASP A 110 -18.96 17.16 -19.41
N GLY A 111 -19.17 17.76 -20.58
CA GLY A 111 -19.84 17.12 -21.70
C GLY A 111 -19.05 15.93 -22.27
N ALA A 112 -19.71 15.18 -23.16
CA ALA A 112 -19.07 14.08 -23.87
C ALA A 112 -17.80 14.55 -24.60
N GLY A 113 -16.70 13.85 -24.40
CA GLY A 113 -15.40 14.19 -24.99
C GLY A 113 -14.52 15.08 -24.13
N THR A 114 -14.99 15.55 -22.97
CA THR A 114 -14.14 16.22 -21.97
C THR A 114 -13.56 15.20 -20.99
N GLY A 115 -12.41 15.46 -20.35
CA GLY A 115 -11.93 14.57 -19.29
C GLY A 115 -10.47 14.71 -18.87
N TYR A 116 -10.11 13.88 -17.88
CA TYR A 116 -8.77 13.77 -17.32
C TYR A 116 -8.08 12.52 -17.86
N THR A 117 -6.80 12.66 -18.26
CA THR A 117 -5.90 11.52 -18.54
C THR A 117 -4.72 11.57 -17.60
N ILE A 118 -4.55 10.52 -16.79
CA ILE A 118 -3.51 10.45 -15.74
C ILE A 118 -2.54 9.30 -16.07
N ASP A 119 -1.29 9.62 -16.39
CA ASP A 119 -0.28 8.59 -16.59
C ASP A 119 0.05 7.84 -15.30
N GLY A 120 0.66 6.65 -15.41
CA GLY A 120 0.95 5.78 -14.26
C GLY A 120 1.91 6.35 -13.22
N SER A 121 2.56 7.49 -13.49
CA SER A 121 3.45 8.16 -12.56
C SER A 121 2.82 9.39 -11.89
N SER A 122 1.64 9.81 -12.35
CA SER A 122 1.03 11.08 -11.99
C SER A 122 -0.20 10.92 -11.09
N GLN A 123 -0.61 12.01 -10.47
CA GLN A 123 -1.71 12.05 -9.51
C GLN A 123 -2.64 13.26 -9.72
N LEU A 124 -3.94 13.00 -9.77
CA LEU A 124 -4.98 14.00 -9.53
C LEU A 124 -5.32 13.96 -8.03
N SER A 125 -5.13 15.06 -7.31
CA SER A 125 -5.51 15.19 -5.91
C SER A 125 -6.79 16.01 -5.77
N ILE A 126 -7.83 15.44 -5.18
CA ILE A 126 -9.11 16.10 -4.92
C ILE A 126 -9.20 16.31 -3.41
N LYS A 127 -9.08 17.56 -2.97
CA LYS A 127 -9.23 17.97 -1.57
C LYS A 127 -10.50 18.79 -1.43
N ASN A 128 -11.40 18.39 -0.56
CA ASN A 128 -12.65 19.11 -0.34
C ASN A 128 -13.12 19.02 1.10
N THR A 129 -13.89 19.99 1.55
CA THR A 129 -14.50 19.99 2.89
C THR A 129 -16.01 19.74 2.87
N ALA A 130 -16.54 19.38 1.69
CA ALA A 130 -17.93 19.02 1.44
C ALA A 130 -18.01 17.73 0.60
N ASP A 131 -19.23 17.25 0.38
CA ASP A 131 -19.48 16.13 -0.53
C ASP A 131 -19.04 16.49 -1.97
N VAL A 132 -18.41 15.52 -2.63
CA VAL A 132 -17.95 15.63 -4.02
C VAL A 132 -18.64 14.59 -4.88
N THR A 133 -19.22 15.04 -5.99
CA THR A 133 -19.54 14.19 -7.13
C THR A 133 -18.58 14.56 -8.25
N PHE A 134 -17.66 13.65 -8.58
CA PHE A 134 -16.76 13.82 -9.72
C PHE A 134 -17.54 13.55 -11.00
N LYS A 135 -17.50 14.50 -11.94
CA LYS A 135 -18.36 14.51 -13.13
C LYS A 135 -17.61 14.39 -14.44
N SER A 136 -16.31 14.66 -14.45
CA SER A 136 -15.54 14.62 -15.69
C SER A 136 -15.18 13.19 -16.05
N HIS A 137 -15.02 12.88 -17.34
CA HIS A 137 -14.50 11.57 -17.72
C HIS A 137 -13.08 11.35 -17.19
N LEU A 138 -12.71 10.09 -16.95
CA LEU A 138 -11.45 9.73 -16.32
C LEU A 138 -10.78 8.55 -17.02
N ALA A 139 -9.53 8.72 -17.44
CA ALA A 139 -8.74 7.69 -18.09
C ALA A 139 -7.30 7.63 -17.57
N GLY A 140 -6.64 6.51 -17.86
CA GLY A 140 -5.24 6.27 -17.53
C GLY A 140 -5.04 5.31 -16.36
N THR A 141 -3.80 5.24 -15.88
CA THR A 141 -3.35 4.26 -14.87
C THR A 141 -2.74 4.93 -13.64
N GLY A 142 -2.78 6.26 -13.54
CA GLY A 142 -2.27 7.01 -12.39
C GLY A 142 -3.20 6.99 -11.19
N VAL A 143 -2.95 7.90 -10.25
CA VAL A 143 -3.66 7.96 -8.97
C VAL A 143 -4.69 9.09 -8.97
N VAL A 144 -5.91 8.81 -8.52
CA VAL A 144 -6.87 9.80 -8.04
C VAL A 144 -6.87 9.74 -6.52
N ALA A 145 -6.20 10.70 -5.87
CA ALA A 145 -6.09 10.79 -4.43
C ALA A 145 -7.18 11.72 -3.88
N VAL A 146 -8.03 11.23 -2.99
CA VAL A 146 -9.21 11.94 -2.50
C VAL A 146 -9.13 12.13 -0.99
N ASP A 147 -9.29 13.38 -0.54
CA ASP A 147 -9.53 13.75 0.85
C ASP A 147 -10.72 14.72 0.93
N THR A 148 -11.88 14.22 1.37
CA THR A 148 -13.11 15.01 1.51
C THR A 148 -13.37 15.44 2.95
N ALA A 149 -12.37 15.42 3.85
CA ALA A 149 -12.53 15.78 5.26
C ALA A 149 -13.69 15.04 5.98
N ASN A 150 -13.85 13.76 5.65
CA ASN A 150 -14.87 12.79 6.04
C ASN A 150 -16.22 12.93 5.33
N ASN A 151 -16.35 13.76 4.30
CA ASN A 151 -17.58 13.82 3.48
C ASN A 151 -17.61 12.71 2.42
N HIS A 152 -18.67 12.65 1.63
CA HIS A 152 -18.79 11.63 0.57
C HIS A 152 -18.01 12.02 -0.69
N PHE A 153 -17.37 11.03 -1.30
CA PHE A 153 -16.92 11.09 -2.69
C PHE A 153 -17.76 10.12 -3.52
N ASN A 154 -18.25 10.57 -4.66
CA ASN A 154 -18.99 9.75 -5.61
C ASN A 154 -18.54 10.04 -7.03
N PHE A 155 -18.53 9.01 -7.86
CA PHE A 155 -18.54 9.12 -9.30
C PHE A 155 -19.97 9.31 -9.82
N ASP A 156 -20.09 9.80 -11.05
CA ASP A 156 -21.37 9.87 -11.75
C ASP A 156 -21.40 9.01 -13.02
N ALA A 157 -22.40 9.26 -13.88
CA ALA A 157 -22.60 8.50 -15.10
C ALA A 157 -21.50 8.70 -16.15
N ASN A 158 -20.75 9.81 -16.11
CA ASN A 158 -19.64 10.02 -17.02
C ASN A 158 -18.50 9.05 -16.72
N ASN A 159 -18.27 8.70 -15.45
CA ASN A 159 -17.20 7.77 -15.07
C ASN A 159 -17.54 6.30 -15.28
N ALA A 160 -18.83 5.97 -15.39
CA ALA A 160 -19.27 4.60 -15.54
C ALA A 160 -18.74 4.02 -16.88
N ALA A 161 -17.88 3.01 -16.78
CA ALA A 161 -17.26 2.34 -17.92
C ALA A 161 -16.28 3.19 -18.76
N ASP A 162 -15.72 4.26 -18.19
CA ASP A 162 -14.66 5.06 -18.85
C ASP A 162 -13.34 4.30 -19.05
N GLY A 163 -13.19 3.16 -18.39
CA GLY A 163 -11.99 2.34 -18.50
C GLY A 163 -10.79 2.87 -17.73
N PHE A 164 -10.99 3.79 -16.77
CA PHE A 164 -9.95 4.11 -15.79
C PHE A 164 -9.42 2.83 -15.14
N ALA A 165 -8.11 2.64 -15.21
CA ALA A 165 -7.41 1.44 -14.75
C ALA A 165 -6.28 1.79 -13.76
N GLY A 166 -6.40 2.96 -13.12
CA GLY A 166 -5.47 3.43 -12.10
C GLY A 166 -5.92 3.09 -10.69
N THR A 167 -5.57 3.95 -9.74
CA THR A 167 -5.93 3.79 -8.32
C THR A 167 -6.82 4.93 -7.85
N LEU A 168 -7.96 4.62 -7.23
CA LEU A 168 -8.69 5.54 -6.37
C LEU A 168 -8.16 5.40 -4.94
N ALA A 169 -7.33 6.35 -4.51
CA ALA A 169 -6.75 6.37 -3.17
C ALA A 169 -7.58 7.28 -2.25
N LEU A 170 -8.33 6.68 -1.32
CA LEU A 170 -9.18 7.40 -0.40
C LEU A 170 -8.46 7.67 0.92
N THR A 171 -8.51 8.90 1.41
CA THR A 171 -8.06 9.29 2.76
C THR A 171 -9.15 10.16 3.37
N ASN A 172 -9.45 10.03 4.66
CA ASN A 172 -10.48 10.85 5.34
C ASN A 172 -11.75 11.04 4.48
N SER A 173 -12.28 9.99 3.86
CA SER A 173 -13.38 10.09 2.89
C SER A 173 -14.39 8.98 3.10
N ARG A 174 -15.67 9.26 2.85
CA ARG A 174 -16.74 8.25 2.82
C ARG A 174 -17.03 7.84 1.38
N PHE A 175 -17.10 6.53 1.13
CA PHE A 175 -17.31 5.99 -0.20
C PHE A 175 -18.31 4.83 -0.15
N GLU A 176 -19.35 4.89 -0.99
CA GLU A 176 -20.30 3.80 -1.16
C GLU A 176 -19.86 2.98 -2.37
N LEU A 177 -19.34 1.78 -2.17
CA LEU A 177 -18.99 0.86 -3.24
C LEU A 177 -20.28 0.16 -3.72
N ASP A 178 -21.04 0.85 -4.56
CA ASP A 178 -22.24 0.35 -5.24
C ASP A 178 -22.48 1.13 -6.56
N GLY A 179 -23.34 0.59 -7.43
CA GLY A 179 -23.88 1.32 -8.57
C GLY A 179 -22.83 1.95 -9.50
N LEU A 180 -22.84 3.28 -9.62
CA LEU A 180 -21.91 4.03 -10.47
C LEU A 180 -20.48 3.99 -9.94
N ASN A 181 -20.31 4.01 -8.61
CA ASN A 181 -19.01 3.94 -7.97
C ASN A 181 -18.30 2.61 -8.28
N THR A 182 -19.03 1.50 -8.22
CA THR A 182 -18.50 0.19 -8.63
C THR A 182 -18.18 0.15 -10.12
N GLN A 183 -19.07 0.68 -10.98
CA GLN A 183 -18.84 0.70 -12.44
C GLN A 183 -17.61 1.51 -12.84
N ALA A 184 -17.38 2.65 -12.19
CA ALA A 184 -16.19 3.48 -12.40
C ALA A 184 -14.89 2.75 -12.01
N LEU A 185 -14.96 1.83 -11.04
CA LEU A 185 -13.82 1.06 -10.54
C LEU A 185 -13.65 -0.31 -11.21
N SER A 186 -14.42 -0.64 -12.23
CA SER A 186 -14.40 -1.96 -12.89
C SER A 186 -13.01 -2.44 -13.34
N ASN A 187 -12.10 -1.52 -13.68
CA ASN A 187 -10.69 -1.83 -13.99
C ASN A 187 -9.69 -1.18 -13.02
N ALA A 188 -10.16 -0.40 -12.04
CA ALA A 188 -9.32 0.38 -11.14
C ALA A 188 -9.18 -0.25 -9.76
N THR A 189 -8.08 0.06 -9.08
CA THR A 189 -7.85 -0.35 -7.70
C THR A 189 -8.50 0.64 -6.73
N LEU A 190 -9.31 0.12 -5.81
CA LEU A 190 -9.74 0.85 -4.62
C LEU A 190 -8.68 0.69 -3.52
N GLN A 191 -8.06 1.79 -3.12
CA GLN A 191 -7.16 1.82 -1.97
C GLN A 191 -7.87 2.48 -0.77
N ALA A 192 -8.17 1.68 0.25
CA ALA A 192 -8.74 2.12 1.51
C ALA A 192 -7.65 2.71 2.41
N GLY A 193 -7.36 4.01 2.23
CA GLY A 193 -6.33 4.73 2.98
C GLY A 193 -6.80 5.26 4.34
N ASN A 194 -5.85 5.75 5.12
CA ASN A 194 -6.07 6.15 6.51
C ASN A 194 -7.27 7.12 6.67
N GLY A 195 -8.13 6.80 7.64
CA GLY A 195 -9.34 7.61 7.93
C GLY A 195 -10.46 7.47 6.90
N SER A 196 -10.28 6.75 5.78
CA SER A 196 -11.38 6.47 4.86
C SER A 196 -12.33 5.41 5.42
N ILE A 197 -13.60 5.50 5.01
CA ILE A 197 -14.63 4.50 5.26
C ILE A 197 -15.27 4.16 3.92
N THR A 198 -15.07 2.94 3.46
CA THR A 198 -15.78 2.39 2.32
C THR A 198 -16.86 1.44 2.82
N HIS A 199 -18.11 1.69 2.46
CA HIS A 199 -19.21 0.77 2.71
C HIS A 199 -19.48 -0.05 1.44
N VAL A 200 -19.64 -1.37 1.57
CA VAL A 200 -19.87 -2.29 0.46
C VAL A 200 -21.36 -2.51 0.28
N GLY A 201 -21.91 -2.05 -0.84
CA GLY A 201 -23.31 -2.21 -1.17
C GLY A 201 -23.72 -3.67 -1.40
N SER A 202 -25.03 -3.93 -1.37
CA SER A 202 -25.58 -5.28 -1.54
C SER A 202 -25.23 -5.91 -2.89
N GLY A 203 -25.05 -7.23 -2.92
CA GLY A 203 -24.61 -7.96 -4.12
C GLY A 203 -23.10 -7.93 -4.30
N GLU A 204 -22.64 -8.44 -5.45
CA GLU A 204 -21.21 -8.53 -5.74
C GLU A 204 -20.71 -7.27 -6.47
N GLN A 205 -19.78 -6.57 -5.83
CA GLN A 205 -19.15 -5.36 -6.34
C GLN A 205 -17.87 -5.72 -7.10
N ASN A 206 -17.89 -5.57 -8.43
CA ASN A 206 -16.79 -5.94 -9.32
C ASN A 206 -15.85 -4.76 -9.56
N ILE A 207 -14.58 -4.87 -9.13
CA ILE A 207 -13.55 -3.83 -9.25
C ILE A 207 -12.21 -4.39 -9.75
N GLY A 208 -11.35 -3.52 -10.27
CA GLY A 208 -10.02 -3.92 -10.77
C GLY A 208 -9.07 -4.38 -9.66
N GLY A 209 -9.16 -3.79 -8.47
CA GLY A 209 -8.42 -4.29 -7.32
C GLY A 209 -8.82 -3.69 -5.96
N LEU A 210 -8.32 -4.29 -4.89
CA LEU A 210 -8.52 -3.85 -3.51
C LEU A 210 -7.19 -3.81 -2.74
N ASP A 211 -6.91 -2.70 -2.07
CA ASP A 211 -5.73 -2.48 -1.23
C ASP A 211 -6.11 -1.76 0.08
N PHE A 212 -5.42 -2.07 1.17
CA PHE A 212 -5.59 -1.47 2.49
C PHE A 212 -4.36 -0.66 2.91
N LYS A 213 -4.54 0.64 3.17
CA LYS A 213 -3.52 1.56 3.69
C LYS A 213 -4.01 2.36 4.91
N GLY A 214 -4.77 1.69 5.78
CA GLY A 214 -5.23 2.20 7.08
C GLY A 214 -6.73 2.49 7.15
N GLY A 215 -7.46 2.38 6.05
CA GLY A 215 -8.89 2.65 5.98
C GLY A 215 -9.77 1.55 6.56
N THR A 216 -11.07 1.83 6.63
CA THR A 216 -12.11 0.87 7.01
C THR A 216 -12.91 0.43 5.79
N VAL A 217 -13.11 -0.87 5.63
CA VAL A 217 -14.08 -1.43 4.66
C VAL A 217 -15.20 -2.13 5.44
N GLN A 218 -16.44 -1.72 5.21
CA GLN A 218 -17.63 -2.16 5.96
C GLN A 218 -18.48 -3.12 5.13
N PHE A 219 -18.88 -4.23 5.72
CA PHE A 219 -19.74 -5.24 5.11
C PHE A 219 -21.00 -5.49 5.95
N ASP A 220 -22.16 -5.39 5.32
CA ASP A 220 -23.45 -5.63 5.96
C ASP A 220 -23.80 -7.14 6.02
N GLY A 221 -24.59 -7.50 7.03
CA GLY A 221 -25.15 -8.84 7.20
C GLY A 221 -24.16 -9.95 7.55
N VAL A 222 -22.93 -9.59 7.91
CA VAL A 222 -21.84 -10.51 8.26
C VAL A 222 -21.84 -10.80 9.76
N THR A 223 -22.49 -11.88 10.16
CA THR A 223 -22.54 -12.29 11.57
C THR A 223 -21.83 -13.62 11.79
N PRO A 224 -21.00 -13.80 12.83
CA PRO A 224 -20.45 -15.10 13.19
C PRO A 224 -21.56 -16.16 13.35
N GLY A 225 -21.59 -17.15 12.44
CA GLY A 225 -22.64 -18.17 12.34
C GLY A 225 -23.57 -18.04 11.13
N ASN A 226 -23.53 -16.92 10.40
CA ASN A 226 -24.17 -16.74 9.10
C ASN A 226 -23.09 -16.77 8.00
N PRO A 227 -23.09 -17.74 7.07
CA PRO A 227 -21.97 -17.95 6.15
C PRO A 227 -21.91 -16.94 4.99
N THR A 228 -22.83 -15.95 4.92
CA THR A 228 -22.92 -15.04 3.77
C THR A 228 -23.04 -13.58 4.20
N ALA A 229 -22.22 -12.71 3.59
CA ALA A 229 -22.40 -11.26 3.60
C ALA A 229 -23.56 -10.84 2.68
N LEU A 230 -24.20 -9.69 2.94
CA LEU A 230 -25.18 -9.10 2.02
C LEU A 230 -24.54 -8.49 0.77
N GLY A 231 -23.32 -7.97 0.92
CA GLY A 231 -22.47 -7.46 -0.15
C GLY A 231 -21.10 -8.15 -0.12
N THR A 232 -20.51 -8.39 -1.29
CA THR A 232 -19.15 -8.95 -1.44
C THR A 232 -18.38 -8.15 -2.48
N ILE A 233 -17.06 -8.24 -2.46
CA ILE A 233 -16.20 -7.65 -3.50
C ILE A 233 -15.65 -8.77 -4.40
N HIS A 234 -15.65 -8.57 -5.71
CA HIS A 234 -14.83 -9.31 -6.65
C HIS A 234 -13.75 -8.36 -7.18
N ALA A 235 -12.49 -8.65 -6.87
CA ALA A 235 -11.34 -7.83 -7.25
C ALA A 235 -10.45 -8.57 -8.27
N GLY A 236 -9.94 -7.87 -9.28
CA GLY A 236 -8.94 -8.44 -10.19
C GLY A 236 -7.61 -8.75 -9.50
N ALA A 237 -7.17 -7.86 -8.60
CA ALA A 237 -6.02 -8.05 -7.74
C ALA A 237 -6.31 -7.58 -6.31
N MET A 238 -5.62 -8.19 -5.33
CA MET A 238 -5.84 -7.88 -3.92
C MET A 238 -4.52 -7.84 -3.15
N ASP A 239 -4.31 -6.75 -2.42
CA ASP A 239 -3.18 -6.56 -1.51
C ASP A 239 -3.70 -6.36 -0.08
N LEU A 240 -3.40 -7.33 0.78
CA LEU A 240 -3.72 -7.36 2.21
C LEU A 240 -2.47 -7.22 3.08
N SER A 241 -1.34 -6.80 2.52
CA SER A 241 -0.08 -6.59 3.26
C SER A 241 -0.15 -5.39 4.20
N GLY A 242 -0.94 -4.38 3.84
CA GLY A 242 -1.05 -3.14 4.61
C GLY A 242 -1.94 -3.25 5.86
N ARG A 243 -2.07 -2.11 6.55
CA ARG A 243 -2.95 -1.99 7.72
C ARG A 243 -4.36 -1.63 7.31
N GLY A 244 -5.35 -1.93 8.14
CA GLY A 244 -6.72 -1.51 7.91
C GLY A 244 -7.70 -2.12 8.90
N THR A 245 -8.96 -1.77 8.73
CA THR A 245 -10.08 -2.35 9.48
C THR A 245 -11.07 -2.96 8.51
N VAL A 246 -11.51 -4.18 8.81
CA VAL A 246 -12.73 -4.74 8.22
C VAL A 246 -13.81 -4.66 9.29
N GLN A 247 -14.88 -3.97 8.97
CA GLN A 247 -16.01 -3.80 9.87
C GLN A 247 -17.19 -4.64 9.40
N VAL A 248 -17.83 -5.33 10.33
CA VAL A 248 -18.93 -6.25 10.03
C VAL A 248 -20.11 -6.04 10.97
N ASP A 249 -21.32 -6.26 10.46
CA ASP A 249 -22.55 -6.19 11.25
C ASP A 249 -22.73 -7.37 12.21
N SER A 250 -22.71 -7.12 13.52
CA SER A 250 -23.08 -8.14 14.51
C SER A 250 -24.62 -8.29 14.59
N GLY A 251 -25.19 -9.18 13.79
CA GLY A 251 -26.55 -9.70 13.94
C GLY A 251 -26.66 -10.77 15.05
N THR A 252 -27.69 -11.62 15.01
CA THR A 252 -27.84 -12.75 15.95
C THR A 252 -26.70 -13.75 15.81
N VAL A 253 -25.92 -13.90 16.88
CA VAL A 253 -24.69 -14.68 16.92
C VAL A 253 -24.96 -16.16 17.21
N SER A 254 -24.21 -17.06 16.58
CA SER A 254 -24.08 -18.43 17.07
C SER A 254 -23.44 -18.43 18.45
N ASN A 255 -24.00 -19.17 19.42
CA ASN A 255 -23.40 -19.30 20.75
C ASN A 255 -22.24 -20.31 20.80
N ASP A 256 -21.88 -20.91 19.65
CA ASP A 256 -20.79 -21.87 19.56
C ASP A 256 -19.52 -21.19 19.06
N ARG A 257 -18.48 -21.20 19.90
CA ARG A 257 -17.13 -20.75 19.53
C ARG A 257 -16.54 -21.68 18.45
N PRO A 258 -16.03 -21.14 17.33
CA PRO A 258 -15.30 -21.95 16.36
C PRO A 258 -14.12 -22.68 17.02
N GLN A 259 -13.87 -23.92 16.60
CA GLN A 259 -12.71 -24.67 17.07
C GLN A 259 -11.50 -24.31 16.20
N ALA A 260 -10.39 -23.94 16.84
CA ALA A 260 -9.12 -23.76 16.14
C ALA A 260 -8.61 -25.11 15.60
N ASP A 261 -8.16 -25.13 14.33
CA ASP A 261 -7.54 -26.32 13.75
C ASP A 261 -6.06 -26.42 14.15
N THR A 262 -5.83 -26.98 15.32
CA THR A 262 -4.49 -27.15 15.91
C THR A 262 -3.74 -28.38 15.39
N HIS A 263 -4.28 -29.10 14.40
CA HIS A 263 -3.66 -30.31 13.84
C HIS A 263 -2.81 -30.05 12.60
N ARG A 264 -2.78 -28.81 12.11
CA ARG A 264 -1.95 -28.36 10.99
C ARG A 264 -0.58 -27.86 11.48
N PRO A 265 0.45 -27.79 10.60
CA PRO A 265 1.68 -27.04 10.88
C PRO A 265 1.37 -25.59 11.28
N ILE A 266 2.22 -24.98 12.13
CA ILE A 266 1.97 -23.64 12.68
C ILE A 266 1.77 -22.56 11.59
N LEU A 267 2.52 -22.66 10.48
CA LEU A 267 2.41 -21.78 9.28
C LEU A 267 1.08 -21.90 8.53
N GLU A 268 0.23 -22.84 8.90
CA GLU A 268 -1.07 -23.03 8.25
C GLU A 268 -2.23 -22.76 9.22
N GLN A 269 -1.95 -22.47 10.49
CA GLN A 269 -2.98 -22.31 11.52
C GLN A 269 -3.54 -20.89 11.57
N ASP A 270 -2.83 -19.91 11.05
CA ASP A 270 -3.32 -18.55 10.87
C ASP A 270 -4.31 -18.50 9.69
N ASP A 271 -4.07 -19.20 8.58
CA ASP A 271 -4.97 -19.14 7.41
C ASP A 271 -6.09 -20.20 7.38
N ALA A 272 -6.14 -21.05 8.42
CA ALA A 272 -7.16 -22.07 8.60
C ALA A 272 -8.56 -21.52 8.93
N GLN A 273 -9.55 -22.41 8.84
CA GLN A 273 -10.89 -22.23 9.42
C GLN A 273 -11.61 -20.97 8.92
N ALA A 274 -11.61 -20.79 7.59
CA ALA A 274 -12.41 -19.75 6.94
C ALA A 274 -13.90 -19.90 7.31
N LEU A 275 -14.49 -18.82 7.80
CA LEU A 275 -15.89 -18.76 8.23
C LEU A 275 -16.76 -18.06 7.19
N ILE A 276 -16.29 -16.92 6.66
CA ILE A 276 -17.02 -16.07 5.73
C ILE A 276 -16.04 -15.50 4.70
N LYS A 277 -16.34 -15.62 3.41
CA LYS A 277 -15.61 -14.93 2.34
C LYS A 277 -16.26 -13.57 2.10
N LEU A 278 -15.48 -12.49 2.27
CA LEU A 278 -15.94 -11.11 2.09
C LEU A 278 -15.58 -10.57 0.71
N ALA A 279 -14.43 -11.00 0.19
CA ALA A 279 -13.98 -10.63 -1.13
C ALA A 279 -13.29 -11.79 -1.84
N THR A 280 -13.37 -11.82 -3.16
CA THR A 280 -12.66 -12.73 -4.07
C THR A 280 -11.58 -11.96 -4.82
N SER A 281 -10.45 -12.62 -5.09
CA SER A 281 -9.39 -12.11 -5.97
C SER A 281 -9.22 -13.03 -7.18
N ASP A 282 -9.08 -12.47 -8.39
CA ASP A 282 -8.78 -13.25 -9.61
C ASP A 282 -7.31 -13.73 -9.66
N THR A 283 -6.45 -13.04 -8.93
CA THR A 283 -5.01 -13.34 -8.80
C THR A 283 -4.69 -13.73 -7.37
N ALA A 284 -3.54 -14.40 -7.16
CA ALA A 284 -3.07 -14.73 -5.83
C ALA A 284 -2.96 -13.46 -4.98
N VAL A 285 -3.61 -13.47 -3.81
CA VAL A 285 -3.62 -12.36 -2.85
C VAL A 285 -2.19 -12.10 -2.37
N GLN A 286 -1.83 -10.82 -2.28
CA GLN A 286 -0.57 -10.40 -1.68
C GLN A 286 -0.76 -10.16 -0.18
N GLY A 287 0.01 -10.86 0.67
CA GLY A 287 -0.04 -10.73 2.13
C GLY A 287 -1.14 -11.57 2.81
N GLY A 288 -0.90 -11.98 4.05
CA GLY A 288 -1.79 -12.86 4.83
C GLY A 288 -2.87 -12.14 5.66
N ALA A 289 -3.11 -10.84 5.44
CA ALA A 289 -4.07 -10.01 6.19
C ALA A 289 -3.84 -9.89 7.71
N GLY A 290 -2.69 -10.35 8.23
CA GLY A 290 -2.35 -10.35 9.67
C GLY A 290 -2.24 -8.96 10.31
N ASN A 291 -2.13 -7.90 9.51
CA ASN A 291 -2.07 -6.50 9.94
C ASN A 291 -3.43 -5.79 9.88
N LEU A 292 -4.49 -6.50 9.46
CA LEU A 292 -5.87 -6.00 9.45
C LEU A 292 -6.59 -6.35 10.76
N VAL A 293 -7.53 -5.50 11.16
CA VAL A 293 -8.33 -5.70 12.39
C VAL A 293 -9.79 -5.92 12.04
N LEU A 294 -10.39 -6.97 12.60
CA LEU A 294 -11.82 -7.22 12.51
C LEU A 294 -12.58 -6.49 13.62
N LYS A 295 -13.58 -5.69 13.25
CA LYS A 295 -14.42 -4.95 14.20
C LYS A 295 -15.91 -5.13 13.94
N ASP A 296 -16.71 -4.97 14.99
CA ASP A 296 -18.16 -4.88 14.88
C ASP A 296 -18.60 -3.49 14.38
N LYS A 297 -19.88 -3.34 14.02
CA LYS A 297 -20.51 -2.08 13.60
C LYS A 297 -20.37 -0.91 14.61
N ASP A 298 -20.11 -1.20 15.88
CA ASP A 298 -19.92 -0.20 16.93
C ASP A 298 -18.44 0.19 17.11
N GLY A 299 -17.54 -0.44 16.35
CA GLY A 299 -16.11 -0.18 16.33
C GLY A 299 -15.32 -0.96 17.38
N ASN A 300 -15.91 -1.96 18.03
CA ASN A 300 -15.20 -2.84 18.97
C ASN A 300 -14.52 -3.98 18.22
N VAL A 301 -13.36 -4.41 18.69
CA VAL A 301 -12.69 -5.61 18.15
C VAL A 301 -13.55 -6.83 18.46
N ILE A 302 -13.79 -7.65 17.44
CA ILE A 302 -14.47 -8.94 17.61
C ILE A 302 -13.45 -9.95 18.13
N SER A 303 -13.72 -10.54 19.29
CA SER A 303 -12.80 -11.47 19.96
C SER A 303 -13.54 -12.52 20.78
N ASP A 304 -13.05 -13.76 20.75
CA ASP A 304 -13.34 -14.86 21.67
C ASP A 304 -12.07 -15.73 21.82
N SER A 305 -10.98 -15.08 22.28
CA SER A 305 -9.63 -15.65 22.24
C SER A 305 -9.44 -16.85 23.17
N ILE A 306 -8.64 -17.83 22.74
CA ILE A 306 -8.08 -18.88 23.61
C ILE A 306 -6.57 -18.98 23.45
N THR A 307 -5.90 -19.57 24.45
CA THR A 307 -4.47 -19.87 24.40
C THR A 307 -4.23 -21.37 24.47
N ALA A 308 -3.27 -21.87 23.70
CA ALA A 308 -2.78 -23.24 23.79
C ALA A 308 -1.24 -23.27 23.79
N ASP A 309 -0.67 -24.24 24.49
CA ASP A 309 0.77 -24.50 24.42
C ASP A 309 1.14 -25.07 23.04
N ILE A 310 2.18 -24.52 22.42
CA ILE A 310 2.80 -25.06 21.21
C ILE A 310 3.98 -25.91 21.66
N ALA A 311 3.88 -27.22 21.44
CA ALA A 311 4.92 -28.16 21.80
C ALA A 311 5.61 -28.75 20.57
N GLN A 312 6.94 -28.79 20.61
CA GLN A 312 7.78 -29.45 19.62
C GLN A 312 8.75 -30.37 20.34
N ASN A 313 8.96 -31.58 19.78
CA ASN A 313 9.83 -32.59 20.38
C ASN A 313 9.51 -32.93 21.86
N GLY A 314 8.25 -32.75 22.26
CA GLY A 314 7.77 -33.01 23.64
C GLY A 314 8.03 -31.88 24.64
N ALA A 315 8.63 -30.76 24.24
CA ALA A 315 8.80 -29.56 25.06
C ALA A 315 7.82 -28.46 24.60
N VAL A 316 7.30 -27.67 25.54
CA VAL A 316 6.52 -26.46 25.21
C VAL A 316 7.51 -25.35 24.84
N VAL A 317 7.48 -24.93 23.58
CA VAL A 317 8.43 -23.97 22.99
C VAL A 317 7.81 -22.59 22.76
N ALA A 318 6.48 -22.51 22.67
CA ALA A 318 5.74 -21.27 22.53
C ALA A 318 4.30 -21.41 23.06
N LYS A 319 3.57 -20.31 23.11
CA LYS A 319 2.10 -20.29 23.31
C LYS A 319 1.43 -19.66 22.12
N GLY A 320 0.44 -20.34 21.55
CA GLY A 320 -0.42 -19.81 20.50
C GLY A 320 -1.66 -19.16 21.09
N THR A 321 -2.03 -17.98 20.60
CA THR A 321 -3.33 -17.35 20.82
C THR A 321 -4.17 -17.52 19.56
N TYR A 322 -5.38 -18.03 19.71
CA TYR A 322 -6.34 -18.23 18.62
C TYR A 322 -7.54 -17.35 18.84
N ASP A 323 -7.95 -16.64 17.81
CA ASP A 323 -9.07 -15.71 17.86
C ASP A 323 -9.67 -15.51 16.46
N TYR A 324 -10.74 -14.72 16.37
CA TYR A 324 -11.21 -14.18 15.11
C TYR A 324 -10.13 -13.32 14.46
N ARG A 325 -9.92 -13.55 13.16
CA ARG A 325 -8.95 -12.81 12.37
C ARG A 325 -9.40 -12.67 10.92
N LEU A 326 -8.61 -11.92 10.17
CA LEU A 326 -8.70 -11.82 8.73
C LEU A 326 -7.56 -12.62 8.09
N THR A 327 -7.80 -13.19 6.93
CA THR A 327 -6.81 -13.99 6.18
C THR A 327 -7.05 -13.88 4.67
N GLY A 328 -5.98 -14.11 3.89
CA GLY A 328 -6.05 -14.36 2.44
C GLY A 328 -6.73 -15.70 2.07
N GLY A 329 -6.93 -16.57 3.07
CA GLY A 329 -7.44 -17.93 2.93
C GLY A 329 -6.36 -18.92 2.47
N ASP A 330 -6.60 -20.22 2.68
CA ASP A 330 -5.68 -21.30 2.30
C ASP A 330 -5.32 -21.34 0.79
N SER A 331 -6.11 -20.69 -0.05
CA SER A 331 -5.96 -20.70 -1.52
C SER A 331 -5.46 -19.37 -2.10
N ASP A 332 -5.12 -18.41 -1.25
CA ASP A 332 -4.67 -17.06 -1.64
C ASP A 332 -5.67 -16.37 -2.60
N ASP A 333 -6.98 -16.57 -2.40
CA ASP A 333 -8.01 -16.24 -3.41
C ASP A 333 -9.06 -15.24 -2.92
N GLY A 334 -8.83 -14.57 -1.79
CA GLY A 334 -9.75 -13.56 -1.30
C GLY A 334 -9.43 -12.99 0.08
N LEU A 335 -10.42 -12.31 0.67
CA LEU A 335 -10.41 -11.84 2.04
C LEU A 335 -11.47 -12.59 2.83
N TYR A 336 -11.04 -13.26 3.89
CA TYR A 336 -11.90 -14.08 4.73
C TYR A 336 -11.91 -13.59 6.17
N VAL A 337 -13.06 -13.72 6.82
CA VAL A 337 -13.13 -13.83 8.28
C VAL A 337 -12.87 -15.28 8.64
N SER A 338 -11.91 -15.53 9.53
CA SER A 338 -11.56 -16.86 10.02
C SER A 338 -11.43 -16.88 11.54
N TYR A 339 -11.25 -18.08 12.11
CA TYR A 339 -10.85 -18.25 13.50
C TYR A 339 -9.57 -19.09 13.55
N GLY A 340 -8.44 -18.42 13.76
CA GLY A 340 -7.11 -19.00 13.56
C GLY A 340 -6.08 -18.42 14.50
N LEU A 341 -4.82 -18.82 14.32
CA LEU A 341 -3.69 -18.34 15.10
C LEU A 341 -3.49 -16.84 14.84
N THR A 342 -3.58 -16.02 15.89
CA THR A 342 -3.36 -14.56 15.82
C THR A 342 -2.04 -14.13 16.42
N GLN A 343 -1.53 -14.89 17.39
CA GLN A 343 -0.27 -14.58 18.06
C GLN A 343 0.50 -15.84 18.46
N VAL A 344 1.82 -15.77 18.39
CA VAL A 344 2.76 -16.73 18.96
C VAL A 344 3.63 -16.01 20.00
N ASP A 345 3.63 -16.48 21.25
CA ASP A 345 4.53 -16.03 22.31
C ASP A 345 5.67 -17.04 22.49
N LEU A 346 6.88 -16.67 22.06
CA LEU A 346 8.07 -17.52 22.06
C LEU A 346 8.63 -17.67 23.47
N LEU A 347 8.84 -18.92 23.89
CA LEU A 347 9.32 -19.27 25.23
C LEU A 347 10.69 -19.97 25.20
N GLY A 348 10.84 -20.94 24.30
CA GLY A 348 12.03 -21.78 24.21
C GLY A 348 13.20 -21.07 23.53
N LYS A 349 14.42 -21.56 23.77
CA LYS A 349 15.67 -20.97 23.30
C LYS A 349 16.61 -22.05 22.80
N ASP A 350 17.58 -21.66 21.97
CA ASP A 350 18.59 -22.56 21.43
C ASP A 350 17.93 -23.80 20.78
N ALA A 351 18.19 -25.01 21.30
CA ALA A 351 17.62 -26.26 20.78
C ALA A 351 16.10 -26.35 20.95
N ASP A 352 15.53 -25.63 21.91
CA ASP A 352 14.10 -25.57 22.18
C ASP A 352 13.42 -24.34 21.54
N ALA A 353 14.09 -23.64 20.62
CA ALA A 353 13.47 -22.58 19.81
C ALA A 353 12.25 -23.12 19.06
N LEU A 354 11.22 -22.28 18.83
CA LEU A 354 10.12 -22.66 17.94
C LEU A 354 10.65 -22.80 16.52
N ILE A 355 10.47 -23.97 15.92
CA ILE A 355 10.88 -24.26 14.54
C ILE A 355 9.71 -24.02 13.59
N LEU A 356 9.94 -23.21 12.56
CA LEU A 356 9.08 -23.07 11.39
C LEU A 356 9.71 -23.82 10.20
N ASP A 357 8.88 -24.59 9.50
CA ASP A 357 9.28 -25.40 8.35
C ASP A 357 8.21 -25.29 7.27
N ALA A 358 8.61 -24.83 6.09
CA ALA A 358 7.75 -24.70 4.92
C ALA A 358 7.16 -26.05 4.47
N ASN A 359 7.76 -27.19 4.81
CA ASN A 359 7.22 -28.53 4.51
C ASN A 359 6.86 -28.75 3.03
N GLY A 360 7.62 -28.14 2.11
CA GLY A 360 7.34 -28.19 0.67
C GLY A 360 6.17 -27.33 0.19
N LYS A 361 5.68 -26.41 1.03
CA LYS A 361 4.64 -25.42 0.72
C LYS A 361 5.23 -24.08 0.29
N SER A 362 4.34 -23.20 -0.18
CA SER A 362 4.59 -21.83 -0.61
C SER A 362 3.29 -21.02 -0.43
N GLY A 363 3.34 -19.70 -0.64
CA GLY A 363 2.17 -18.83 -0.43
C GLY A 363 1.81 -18.77 1.05
N ASN A 364 0.52 -18.59 1.36
CA ASN A 364 0.05 -18.52 2.75
C ASN A 364 0.48 -19.72 3.60
N ALA A 365 0.49 -20.94 3.03
CA ALA A 365 0.90 -22.15 3.76
C ALA A 365 2.40 -22.21 4.14
N ALA A 366 3.21 -21.25 3.69
CA ALA A 366 4.61 -21.07 4.10
C ALA A 366 4.88 -19.66 4.67
N ASP A 367 3.83 -18.87 4.91
CA ASP A 367 3.90 -17.57 5.56
C ASP A 367 3.50 -17.70 7.03
N LEU A 368 3.98 -16.81 7.88
CA LEU A 368 3.38 -16.57 9.19
C LEU A 368 2.94 -15.11 9.28
N SER A 369 1.63 -14.93 9.20
CA SER A 369 0.94 -13.66 9.34
C SER A 369 0.43 -13.41 10.76
N ALA A 370 0.49 -14.42 11.64
CA ALA A 370 0.30 -14.25 13.08
C ALA A 370 1.42 -13.39 13.70
N ARG A 371 1.08 -12.60 14.72
CA ARG A 371 2.04 -11.76 15.43
C ARG A 371 2.97 -12.61 16.30
N VAL A 372 4.27 -12.46 16.16
CA VAL A 372 5.30 -13.17 16.94
C VAL A 372 5.86 -12.26 18.02
N THR A 373 5.80 -12.74 19.26
CA THR A 373 6.13 -12.02 20.48
C THR A 373 7.01 -12.87 21.40
N GLY A 374 7.41 -12.32 22.54
CA GLY A 374 8.10 -13.08 23.58
C GLY A 374 9.62 -13.03 23.50
N SER A 375 10.28 -13.74 24.41
CA SER A 375 11.75 -13.67 24.59
C SER A 375 12.49 -14.91 24.11
N GLY A 376 11.75 -15.94 23.69
CA GLY A 376 12.28 -17.15 23.08
C GLY A 376 12.83 -16.90 21.68
N ASP A 377 13.59 -17.88 21.19
CA ASP A 377 14.20 -17.86 19.88
C ASP A 377 13.24 -18.46 18.82
N LEU A 378 13.36 -18.00 17.58
CA LEU A 378 12.64 -18.48 16.41
C LEU A 378 13.62 -19.13 15.45
N ALA A 379 13.37 -20.38 15.06
CA ALA A 379 14.24 -21.14 14.16
C ALA A 379 13.54 -21.51 12.86
N PHE A 380 14.30 -21.62 11.78
CA PHE A 380 13.83 -22.06 10.47
C PHE A 380 14.61 -23.30 10.04
N ASP A 381 13.89 -24.37 9.71
CA ASP A 381 14.48 -25.67 9.36
C ASP A 381 13.75 -26.30 8.16
N SER A 382 13.76 -25.59 7.03
CA SER A 382 13.10 -26.03 5.80
C SER A 382 14.07 -26.73 4.84
N GLN A 383 13.56 -27.55 3.91
CA GLN A 383 14.43 -28.18 2.92
C GLN A 383 15.18 -27.14 2.07
N LYS A 384 16.38 -27.50 1.58
CA LYS A 384 17.22 -26.60 0.76
C LYS A 384 16.43 -25.98 -0.39
N GLY A 385 16.43 -24.65 -0.44
CA GLY A 385 15.72 -23.85 -1.45
C GLY A 385 14.26 -23.52 -1.13
N GLN A 386 13.66 -24.13 -0.10
CA GLN A 386 12.35 -23.72 0.41
C GLN A 386 12.48 -22.45 1.25
N THR A 387 11.41 -21.66 1.27
CA THR A 387 11.39 -20.35 1.93
C THR A 387 10.19 -20.28 2.85
N VAL A 388 10.41 -19.89 4.09
CA VAL A 388 9.36 -19.41 5.00
C VAL A 388 9.34 -17.89 4.93
N THR A 389 8.16 -17.29 4.89
CA THR A 389 7.98 -15.84 4.98
C THR A 389 7.38 -15.42 6.31
N LEU A 390 7.69 -14.20 6.73
CA LEU A 390 6.99 -13.51 7.82
C LEU A 390 6.39 -12.22 7.27
N SER A 391 5.14 -11.94 7.61
CA SER A 391 4.38 -10.82 7.02
C SER A 391 3.75 -9.86 8.05
N ASN A 392 3.79 -10.19 9.33
CA ASN A 392 3.22 -9.34 10.38
C ASN A 392 4.21 -8.25 10.84
N MET A 393 3.85 -6.98 10.64
CA MET A 393 4.72 -5.83 10.97
C MET A 393 4.76 -5.50 12.47
N ASP A 394 3.83 -6.06 13.25
CA ASP A 394 3.72 -5.87 14.70
C ASP A 394 4.49 -6.94 15.50
N ASN A 395 5.31 -7.75 14.83
CA ASN A 395 6.24 -8.65 15.49
C ASN A 395 7.16 -7.86 16.43
N ASP A 396 7.35 -8.37 17.65
CA ASP A 396 8.14 -7.69 18.69
C ASP A 396 9.02 -8.63 19.53
N TYR A 397 9.10 -9.91 19.14
CA TYR A 397 9.94 -10.90 19.82
C TYR A 397 11.41 -10.48 19.86
N SER A 398 12.12 -10.87 20.93
CA SER A 398 13.48 -10.39 21.21
C SER A 398 14.55 -11.48 21.21
N GLY A 399 14.20 -12.71 20.84
CA GLY A 399 15.13 -13.84 20.76
C GLY A 399 16.08 -13.78 19.57
N VAL A 400 16.81 -14.88 19.35
CA VAL A 400 17.54 -15.13 18.09
C VAL A 400 16.54 -15.53 17.00
N THR A 401 16.79 -15.05 15.79
CA THR A 401 16.21 -15.59 14.56
C THR A 401 17.26 -16.50 13.92
N ASP A 402 17.05 -17.82 13.95
CA ASP A 402 18.06 -18.84 13.63
C ASP A 402 17.68 -19.63 12.37
N VAL A 403 18.24 -19.25 11.22
CA VAL A 403 18.01 -19.93 9.94
C VAL A 403 19.01 -21.08 9.82
N ARG A 404 18.55 -22.30 10.16
CA ARG A 404 19.36 -23.52 10.24
C ARG A 404 19.43 -24.25 8.90
N SER A 405 18.34 -24.22 8.16
CA SER A 405 18.23 -24.79 6.81
C SER A 405 17.12 -24.09 6.02
N GLY A 406 17.20 -24.12 4.69
CA GLY A 406 16.26 -23.40 3.82
C GLY A 406 16.50 -21.88 3.85
N ASN A 407 15.43 -21.11 3.62
CA ASN A 407 15.50 -19.65 3.53
C ASN A 407 14.40 -18.98 4.37
N LEU A 408 14.67 -17.74 4.75
CA LEU A 408 13.73 -16.80 5.35
C LEU A 408 13.56 -15.59 4.42
N ALA A 409 12.34 -15.13 4.20
CA ALA A 409 12.10 -13.89 3.48
C ALA A 409 11.08 -12.98 4.18
N MET A 410 11.21 -11.67 3.97
CA MET A 410 10.29 -10.67 4.50
C MET A 410 9.15 -10.41 3.51
N LEU A 411 7.93 -10.23 4.02
CA LEU A 411 6.78 -9.70 3.26
C LEU A 411 6.23 -8.41 3.86
N ASN A 412 6.93 -7.84 4.85
CA ASN A 412 6.64 -6.54 5.41
C ASN A 412 7.84 -5.97 6.16
N ASP A 413 7.75 -4.70 6.54
CA ASP A 413 8.73 -4.09 7.43
C ASP A 413 8.63 -4.68 8.84
N ASN A 414 9.77 -4.70 9.54
CA ASN A 414 9.86 -5.08 10.95
C ASN A 414 9.38 -6.51 11.29
N VAL A 415 9.30 -7.42 10.31
CA VAL A 415 8.80 -8.79 10.54
C VAL A 415 9.70 -9.66 11.41
N LEU A 416 10.96 -9.29 11.62
CA LEU A 416 11.85 -9.97 12.59
C LEU A 416 11.76 -9.38 14.01
N GLY A 417 10.83 -8.45 14.25
CA GLY A 417 10.63 -7.80 15.53
C GLY A 417 11.92 -7.20 16.10
N ASN A 418 12.14 -7.40 17.41
CA ASN A 418 13.31 -6.91 18.13
C ASN A 418 14.43 -7.96 18.22
N THR A 419 14.58 -8.80 17.18
CA THR A 419 15.54 -9.91 17.20
C THR A 419 16.95 -9.44 17.56
N ARG A 420 17.54 -10.07 18.57
CA ARG A 420 18.87 -9.69 19.08
C ARG A 420 20.00 -10.21 18.20
N GLU A 421 19.74 -11.23 17.39
CA GLU A 421 20.71 -11.83 16.48
C GLU A 421 19.99 -12.57 15.35
N LEU A 422 20.33 -12.27 14.10
CA LEU A 422 19.98 -13.09 12.94
C LEU A 422 21.16 -14.01 12.63
N LYS A 423 20.94 -15.33 12.73
CA LYS A 423 21.93 -16.36 12.39
C LYS A 423 21.56 -17.04 11.08
N LEU A 424 22.52 -17.14 10.18
CA LEU A 424 22.38 -17.86 8.91
C LEU A 424 23.45 -18.94 8.84
N ALA A 425 23.03 -20.21 8.85
CA ALA A 425 23.92 -21.34 8.62
C ALA A 425 24.38 -21.40 7.14
N GLY A 426 25.44 -22.14 6.85
CA GLY A 426 25.83 -22.40 5.45
C GLY A 426 24.66 -22.99 4.63
N ASP A 427 24.59 -22.67 3.33
CA ASP A 427 23.50 -23.06 2.43
C ASP A 427 22.10 -22.47 2.76
N THR A 428 22.01 -21.45 3.63
CA THR A 428 20.75 -20.75 3.93
C THR A 428 20.68 -19.34 3.33
N GLY A 429 19.47 -18.78 3.25
CA GLY A 429 19.24 -17.43 2.71
C GLY A 429 18.34 -16.56 3.58
N PHE A 430 18.61 -15.26 3.59
CA PHE A 430 17.72 -14.21 4.07
C PHE A 430 17.49 -13.18 2.97
N ASP A 431 16.23 -12.92 2.60
CA ASP A 431 15.81 -12.01 1.52
C ASP A 431 14.84 -10.95 2.05
N MET A 432 15.19 -9.67 1.90
CA MET A 432 14.41 -8.56 2.46
C MET A 432 13.30 -8.05 1.55
N ARG A 433 13.30 -8.36 0.25
CA ARG A 433 12.24 -7.99 -0.71
C ARG A 433 11.74 -6.55 -0.63
N GLY A 434 12.64 -5.58 -0.50
CA GLY A 434 12.29 -4.16 -0.44
C GLY A 434 11.89 -3.65 0.94
N HIS A 435 11.92 -4.50 1.97
CA HIS A 435 11.46 -4.16 3.32
C HIS A 435 12.59 -3.72 4.25
N SER A 436 12.22 -2.97 5.29
CA SER A 436 13.12 -2.45 6.31
C SER A 436 13.11 -3.32 7.57
N GLN A 437 14.29 -3.59 8.12
CA GLN A 437 14.45 -4.31 9.38
C GLN A 437 15.58 -3.74 10.22
N THR A 438 15.34 -3.62 11.53
CA THR A 438 16.39 -3.38 12.52
C THR A 438 16.64 -4.65 13.33
N ILE A 439 17.89 -5.08 13.46
CA ILE A 439 18.29 -6.22 14.28
C ILE A 439 19.46 -5.89 15.21
N GLY A 440 19.66 -6.74 16.21
CA GLY A 440 20.82 -6.67 17.09
C GLY A 440 22.13 -6.88 16.34
N LYS A 441 22.37 -8.12 15.91
CA LYS A 441 23.61 -8.56 15.26
C LYS A 441 23.32 -9.47 14.06
N LEU A 442 24.16 -9.41 13.03
CA LEU A 442 24.20 -10.43 11.97
C LEU A 442 25.31 -11.47 12.23
N THR A 443 24.99 -12.76 12.14
CA THR A 443 25.98 -13.85 12.13
C THR A 443 25.68 -14.76 10.94
N ALA A 444 26.36 -14.54 9.81
CA ALA A 444 26.16 -15.25 8.56
C ALA A 444 27.38 -16.13 8.24
N GLU A 445 27.21 -17.45 8.23
CA GLU A 445 28.28 -18.42 7.97
C GLU A 445 28.69 -18.46 6.50
N SER A 446 29.89 -18.99 6.23
CA SER A 446 30.35 -19.23 4.86
C SER A 446 29.34 -20.09 4.08
N GLY A 447 28.94 -19.61 2.90
CA GLY A 447 27.96 -20.28 2.04
C GLY A 447 26.50 -19.90 2.31
N SER A 448 26.21 -19.03 3.28
CA SER A 448 24.89 -18.40 3.40
C SER A 448 24.73 -17.21 2.45
N LEU A 449 23.50 -16.72 2.31
CA LEU A 449 23.14 -15.53 1.54
C LEU A 449 22.37 -14.52 2.40
N THR A 450 22.79 -13.27 2.37
CA THR A 450 22.01 -12.10 2.82
C THR A 450 21.76 -11.22 1.61
N ASP A 451 20.51 -11.15 1.17
CA ASP A 451 20.06 -10.37 0.01
C ASP A 451 19.21 -9.18 0.47
N LEU A 452 19.72 -7.97 0.25
CA LEU A 452 19.02 -6.74 0.59
C LEU A 452 17.82 -6.50 -0.34
N ASN A 453 17.91 -6.90 -1.62
CA ASN A 453 16.79 -6.87 -2.57
C ASN A 453 15.90 -5.61 -2.50
N GLY A 454 16.51 -4.42 -2.50
CA GLY A 454 15.87 -3.10 -2.40
C GLY A 454 15.50 -2.65 -0.98
N GLY A 455 15.78 -3.46 0.04
CA GLY A 455 15.41 -3.23 1.44
C GLY A 455 16.46 -2.47 2.24
N HIS A 456 16.16 -2.24 3.52
CA HIS A 456 17.03 -1.54 4.46
C HIS A 456 17.29 -2.35 5.74
N LEU A 457 18.53 -2.82 5.92
CA LEU A 457 18.97 -3.53 7.14
C LEU A 457 19.76 -2.61 8.06
N THR A 458 19.28 -2.44 9.29
CA THR A 458 20.02 -1.76 10.36
C THR A 458 20.56 -2.76 11.39
N LEU A 459 21.87 -2.76 11.62
CA LEU A 459 22.57 -3.54 12.65
C LEU A 459 22.95 -2.64 13.82
N THR A 460 22.40 -2.91 15.00
CA THR A 460 22.69 -2.09 16.19
C THR A 460 23.97 -2.50 16.92
N ASN A 461 24.47 -3.72 16.69
CA ASN A 461 25.67 -4.28 17.34
C ASN A 461 26.63 -4.98 16.35
N GLY A 462 26.57 -4.64 15.06
CA GLY A 462 27.48 -5.16 14.03
C GLY A 462 27.27 -6.65 13.75
N GLY A 463 28.36 -7.40 13.54
CA GLY A 463 28.24 -8.80 13.19
C GLY A 463 29.46 -9.45 12.56
N GLU A 464 29.24 -10.69 12.11
CA GLU A 464 30.16 -11.48 11.28
C GLU A 464 29.41 -11.91 10.01
N ALA A 465 29.84 -11.42 8.86
CA ALA A 465 29.29 -11.77 7.55
C ALA A 465 30.33 -12.54 6.73
N SER A 466 30.40 -13.86 6.97
CA SER A 466 31.23 -14.80 6.20
C SER A 466 30.53 -15.34 4.95
N GLY A 467 29.20 -15.21 4.87
CA GLY A 467 28.38 -15.53 3.69
C GLY A 467 28.40 -14.45 2.61
N VAL A 468 27.63 -14.66 1.55
CA VAL A 468 27.45 -13.66 0.48
C VAL A 468 26.51 -12.56 0.95
N LEU A 469 26.90 -11.30 0.73
CA LEU A 469 26.05 -10.12 0.92
C LEU A 469 25.80 -9.47 -0.45
N THR A 470 24.54 -9.28 -0.83
CA THR A 470 24.18 -8.83 -2.19
C THR A 470 22.89 -8.02 -2.21
N GLY A 471 22.53 -7.51 -3.39
CA GLY A 471 21.27 -6.84 -3.67
C GLY A 471 21.42 -5.32 -3.56
N ASP A 472 20.53 -4.63 -4.25
CA ASP A 472 20.33 -3.19 -4.09
C ASP A 472 19.77 -2.93 -2.69
N GLY A 473 20.02 -1.75 -2.11
CA GLY A 473 19.43 -1.35 -0.83
C GLY A 473 20.42 -0.70 0.12
N GLU A 474 20.05 -0.63 1.40
CA GLU A 474 20.82 0.07 2.42
C GLU A 474 21.18 -0.85 3.59
N LEU A 475 22.48 -0.98 3.89
CA LEU A 475 22.98 -1.64 5.10
C LEU A 475 23.60 -0.60 6.04
N THR A 476 22.93 -0.34 7.17
CA THR A 476 23.40 0.59 8.20
C THR A 476 23.95 -0.16 9.41
N VAL A 477 25.22 0.08 9.74
CA VAL A 477 25.86 -0.41 10.97
C VAL A 477 25.84 0.70 12.02
N ALA A 478 24.74 0.79 12.77
CA ALA A 478 24.51 1.84 13.75
C ALA A 478 25.38 1.70 15.01
N GLY A 479 25.87 0.49 15.31
CA GLY A 479 26.77 0.24 16.42
C GLY A 479 27.54 -1.08 16.27
N GLY A 480 28.63 -1.21 17.02
CA GLY A 480 29.54 -2.36 16.92
C GLY A 480 30.41 -2.33 15.66
N THR A 481 30.95 -3.50 15.28
CA THR A 481 31.72 -3.69 14.05
C THR A 481 31.12 -4.85 13.28
N LEU A 482 30.86 -4.66 11.99
CA LEU A 482 30.51 -5.72 11.06
C LEU A 482 31.78 -6.18 10.35
N ASN A 483 32.25 -7.39 10.65
CA ASN A 483 33.36 -8.01 9.96
C ASN A 483 32.82 -8.75 8.73
N VAL A 484 33.25 -8.33 7.53
CA VAL A 484 32.84 -8.95 6.27
C VAL A 484 34.02 -9.72 5.69
N SER A 485 33.84 -11.03 5.50
CA SER A 485 34.86 -11.91 4.92
C SER A 485 34.34 -12.74 3.74
N GLY A 486 33.02 -12.77 3.52
CA GLY A 486 32.41 -13.38 2.34
C GLY A 486 32.35 -12.44 1.13
N ALA A 487 31.80 -12.94 0.02
CA ALA A 487 31.69 -12.16 -1.21
C ALA A 487 30.62 -11.06 -1.08
N ASN A 488 30.92 -9.87 -1.61
CA ASN A 488 30.02 -8.71 -1.58
C ASN A 488 29.97 -7.93 -2.89
N THR A 489 30.32 -8.58 -4.02
CA THR A 489 30.44 -7.93 -5.33
C THR A 489 29.10 -7.50 -5.93
N GLY A 490 27.98 -8.00 -5.41
CA GLY A 490 26.62 -7.65 -5.85
C GLY A 490 25.90 -6.71 -4.89
N LEU A 491 26.60 -6.11 -3.93
CA LEU A 491 26.05 -5.08 -3.05
C LEU A 491 26.08 -3.74 -3.78
N GLU A 492 24.91 -3.19 -4.11
CA GLU A 492 24.77 -1.86 -4.69
C GLU A 492 24.34 -0.89 -3.58
N GLY A 493 25.31 -0.20 -2.96
CA GLY A 493 25.06 0.75 -1.88
C GLY A 493 24.87 2.17 -2.41
N ASP A 494 23.87 2.88 -1.87
CA ASP A 494 23.74 4.33 -2.05
C ASP A 494 24.67 5.02 -1.03
N ASP A 495 25.78 5.59 -1.50
CA ASP A 495 26.78 6.27 -0.67
C ASP A 495 26.21 7.61 -0.17
N HIS A 496 25.36 7.58 0.85
CA HIS A 496 25.04 8.78 1.63
C HIS A 496 26.22 9.09 2.55
N ASP A 497 27.25 9.70 1.95
CA ASP A 497 28.40 10.29 2.64
C ASP A 497 27.92 11.23 3.77
N CYS A 498 27.99 10.74 5.00
CA CYS A 498 27.92 11.58 6.19
C CYS A 498 29.26 12.33 6.38
N SER A 499 29.66 13.17 5.42
CA SER A 499 30.78 14.10 5.60
C SER A 499 30.31 15.31 6.42
N GLY A 500 30.36 15.15 7.73
CA GLY A 500 29.87 16.19 8.64
C GLY A 500 30.38 16.13 10.07
N ARG A 501 31.68 15.88 10.30
CA ARG A 501 32.46 16.44 11.44
C ARG A 501 33.87 15.87 11.50
N ASP A 502 34.83 16.67 11.03
CA ASP A 502 36.15 16.90 11.64
C ASP A 502 36.60 18.27 11.09
N GLY A 503 36.90 19.29 11.88
CA GLY A 503 37.92 19.30 12.92
C GLY A 503 39.21 19.88 12.31
N GLY A 504 39.36 21.21 12.32
CA GLY A 504 40.56 21.87 11.78
C GLY A 504 40.76 23.27 12.36
N ALA A 505 41.43 23.33 13.51
CA ALA A 505 42.04 24.55 14.03
C ALA A 505 43.24 24.97 13.18
N GLY A 506 43.40 26.28 12.97
CA GLY A 506 44.53 26.94 12.33
C GLY A 506 44.28 28.44 12.23
#